data_AF-A0A538U3X4-F1
#
_entry.id   AF-A0A538U3X4-F1
#
_cell.length_a   1.000
_cell.length_b   1.000
_cell.length_c   1.000
_cell.angle_alpha   90.00
_cell.angle_beta   90.00
_cell.angle_gamma   90.00
#
_symmetry.space_group_name_H-M   'P 1'
#
loop_
_entity.id
_entity.type
_entity.pdbx_description
1 polymer ?
#
loop_
_entity_poly.entity_id
_entity_poly.type
_entity_poly.pdbx_seq_one_letter_code
_entity_poly.pdbx_strand_id
1 'polypeptide(L)'
;MVPIMLPAMLASAPTRPGVDRATVAAVAGVAIAVIIGLFLIILPAAMILFYGSKGIRAACEARHPSPSWTDACPPSVLSLSLWSAFGALFCLPGALITTVQLPAFGMFLPVAATRLFYVVFAAISAWCAWGLYRLNRAAWWTLIGVQALVWTSWLVTMLVAGPDAWTRHMSTVARTPESAQIATMLARRMPWILSAMVVPYLAFAIWTGRHFRGRSQPPA
;
A
#
# COMPACT_ATOMS: atom_id res chain seq x y z
N MET A 1 0.16 10.27 1.81
CA MET A 1 1.61 10.61 1.88
C MET A 1 1.90 12.01 1.35
N VAL A 2 1.38 12.39 0.18
CA VAL A 2 1.69 13.68 -0.45
C VAL A 2 1.41 14.93 0.40
N PRO A 3 0.26 15.11 1.09
CA PRO A 3 0.03 16.34 1.88
C PRO A 3 0.98 16.53 3.07
N ILE A 4 1.59 15.44 3.57
CA ILE A 4 2.54 15.48 4.70
C ILE A 4 3.96 15.82 4.23
N MET A 5 4.31 15.45 3.01
CA MET A 5 5.65 15.64 2.43
C MET A 5 5.78 16.92 1.60
N LEU A 6 4.66 17.43 1.12
CA LEU A 6 4.57 18.61 0.26
C LEU A 6 5.31 19.84 0.82
N PRO A 7 5.12 20.27 2.09
CA PRO A 7 5.83 21.46 2.60
C PRO A 7 7.36 21.30 2.59
N ALA A 8 7.86 20.08 2.81
CA ALA A 8 9.28 19.77 2.85
C ALA A 8 9.91 19.73 1.45
N MET A 9 9.23 19.12 0.47
CA MET A 9 9.69 19.06 -0.92
C MET A 9 9.71 20.44 -1.60
N LEU A 10 8.83 21.34 -1.14
CA LEU A 10 8.72 22.69 -1.66
C LEU A 10 9.77 23.63 -1.06
N ALA A 11 10.17 23.38 0.18
CA ALA A 11 11.30 24.09 0.81
C ALA A 11 12.64 23.76 0.14
N SER A 12 12.76 22.59 -0.49
CA SER A 12 14.01 22.08 -1.04
C SER A 12 14.20 22.37 -2.54
N ALA A 13 13.14 22.74 -3.27
CA ALA A 13 13.16 22.91 -4.72
C ALA A 13 14.17 23.97 -5.24
N PRO A 14 14.86 23.70 -6.37
CA PRO A 14 15.85 24.61 -6.94
C PRO A 14 15.23 25.95 -7.33
N THR A 15 15.85 27.04 -6.88
CA THR A 15 15.47 28.42 -7.24
C THR A 15 15.81 28.69 -8.70
N ARG A 16 14.78 28.92 -9.53
CA ARG A 16 14.95 29.49 -10.87
C ARG A 16 14.90 31.02 -10.76
N PRO A 17 15.80 31.77 -11.44
CA PRO A 17 15.71 33.22 -11.48
C PRO A 17 14.33 33.66 -11.97
N GLY A 18 13.66 34.54 -11.23
CA GLY A 18 12.33 35.07 -11.58
C GLY A 18 11.12 34.26 -11.10
N VAL A 19 11.31 33.12 -10.43
CA VAL A 19 10.19 32.35 -9.84
C VAL A 19 10.44 32.14 -8.35
N ASP A 20 9.60 32.76 -7.51
CA ASP A 20 9.65 32.57 -6.05
C ASP A 20 9.29 31.11 -5.68
N ARG A 21 10.02 30.54 -4.72
CA ARG A 21 9.79 29.20 -4.19
C ARG A 21 8.37 29.06 -3.64
N ALA A 22 7.83 30.10 -3.01
CA ALA A 22 6.47 30.08 -2.48
C ALA A 22 5.42 29.90 -3.59
N THR A 23 5.67 30.45 -4.78
CA THR A 23 4.78 30.31 -5.93
C THR A 23 4.83 28.90 -6.51
N VAL A 24 6.02 28.32 -6.71
CA VAL A 24 6.16 26.90 -7.15
C VAL A 24 5.49 25.97 -6.14
N ALA A 25 5.69 26.27 -4.85
CA ALA A 25 5.11 25.56 -3.72
C ALA A 25 3.59 25.53 -3.76
N ALA A 26 2.97 26.70 -3.87
CA ALA A 26 1.53 26.83 -3.95
C ALA A 26 0.98 26.11 -5.18
N VAL A 27 1.59 26.30 -6.35
CA VAL A 27 1.11 25.70 -7.61
C VAL A 27 1.17 24.17 -7.57
N ALA A 28 2.30 23.59 -7.17
CA ALA A 28 2.43 22.14 -7.06
C ALA A 28 1.51 21.56 -5.99
N GLY A 29 1.34 22.27 -4.87
CA GLY A 29 0.43 21.87 -3.81
C GLY A 29 -1.02 21.85 -4.23
N VAL A 30 -1.48 22.89 -4.93
CA VAL A 30 -2.82 22.94 -5.53
C VAL A 30 -3.01 21.83 -6.55
N ALA A 31 -2.04 21.63 -7.46
CA ALA A 31 -2.12 20.57 -8.47
C ALA A 31 -2.28 19.18 -7.84
N ILE A 32 -1.46 18.87 -6.82
CA ILE A 32 -1.56 17.62 -6.07
C ILE A 32 -2.91 17.49 -5.37
N ALA A 33 -3.37 18.55 -4.69
CA ALA A 33 -4.64 18.53 -3.97
C ALA A 33 -5.82 18.30 -4.92
N VAL A 34 -5.79 18.93 -6.10
CA VAL A 34 -6.78 18.72 -7.16
C VAL A 34 -6.74 17.29 -7.66
N ILE A 35 -5.56 16.73 -7.95
CA ILE A 35 -5.44 15.32 -8.40
C ILE A 35 -5.98 14.37 -7.34
N ILE A 36 -5.57 14.54 -6.08
CA ILE A 36 -6.04 13.69 -4.96
C ILE A 36 -7.55 13.83 -4.78
N GLY A 37 -8.06 15.06 -4.68
CA GLY A 37 -9.48 15.31 -4.49
C GLY A 37 -10.33 14.77 -5.64
N LEU A 38 -9.90 15.00 -6.87
CA LEU A 38 -10.62 14.55 -8.06
C LEU A 38 -10.61 13.02 -8.18
N PHE A 39 -9.44 12.37 -8.14
CA PHE A 39 -9.33 10.94 -8.44
C PHE A 39 -9.57 10.03 -7.24
N LEU A 40 -9.32 10.47 -6.01
CA LEU A 40 -9.51 9.63 -4.82
C LEU A 40 -10.81 9.90 -4.07
N ILE A 41 -11.48 11.02 -4.35
CA ILE A 41 -12.72 11.40 -3.65
C ILE A 41 -13.87 11.60 -4.63
N ILE A 42 -13.77 12.60 -5.52
CA ILE A 42 -14.89 13.02 -6.38
C ILE A 42 -15.26 11.92 -7.36
N LEU A 43 -14.29 11.37 -8.09
CA LEU A 43 -14.53 10.35 -9.11
C LEU A 43 -15.09 9.05 -8.49
N PRO A 44 -14.51 8.45 -7.43
CA PRO A 44 -15.10 7.29 -6.76
C PRO A 44 -16.50 7.58 -6.21
N ALA A 45 -16.72 8.74 -5.58
CA ALA A 45 -18.03 9.12 -5.07
C ALA A 45 -19.07 9.26 -6.20
N ALA A 46 -18.71 9.91 -7.30
CA ALA A 46 -19.57 10.01 -8.47
C ALA A 46 -19.92 8.64 -9.06
N MET A 47 -18.94 7.72 -9.14
CA MET A 47 -19.22 6.35 -9.59
C MET A 47 -20.14 5.60 -8.62
N ILE A 48 -19.93 5.70 -7.32
CA ILE A 48 -20.80 5.06 -6.32
C ILE A 48 -22.23 5.60 -6.40
N LEU A 49 -22.41 6.92 -6.53
CA LEU A 49 -23.73 7.55 -6.64
C LEU A 49 -24.42 7.17 -7.96
N PHE A 50 -23.69 7.19 -9.07
CA PHE A 50 -24.22 6.88 -10.39
C PHE A 50 -24.64 5.40 -10.50
N TYR A 51 -23.73 4.47 -10.19
CA TYR A 51 -23.99 3.02 -10.25
C TYR A 51 -24.84 2.50 -9.08
N GLY A 52 -24.95 3.26 -7.99
CA GLY A 52 -25.86 2.96 -6.88
C GLY A 52 -27.32 3.35 -7.16
N SER A 53 -27.59 4.12 -8.21
CA SER A 53 -28.95 4.55 -8.56
C SER A 53 -29.82 3.35 -8.99
N LYS A 54 -31.06 3.28 -8.50
CA LYS A 54 -31.98 2.15 -8.75
C LYS A 54 -32.21 1.91 -10.25
N GLY A 55 -32.31 2.98 -11.04
CA GLY A 55 -32.53 2.89 -12.49
C GLY A 55 -31.35 2.27 -13.24
N ILE A 56 -30.12 2.74 -12.98
CA ILE A 56 -28.92 2.18 -13.60
C ILE A 56 -28.71 0.74 -13.17
N ARG A 57 -28.89 0.45 -11.88
CA ARG A 57 -28.79 -0.91 -11.36
C ARG A 57 -29.78 -1.86 -12.04
N ALA A 58 -31.05 -1.49 -12.13
CA ALA A 58 -32.08 -2.31 -12.78
C ALA A 58 -31.78 -2.54 -14.27
N ALA A 59 -31.28 -1.51 -14.98
CA ALA A 59 -30.87 -1.65 -16.38
C ALA A 59 -29.66 -2.59 -16.53
N CYS A 60 -28.68 -2.53 -15.62
CA CYS A 60 -27.54 -3.43 -15.60
C CYS A 60 -27.96 -4.89 -15.31
N GLU A 61 -28.81 -5.11 -14.30
CA GLU A 61 -29.32 -6.44 -13.93
C GLU A 61 -30.19 -7.04 -15.05
N ALA A 62 -30.99 -6.22 -15.75
CA ALA A 62 -31.76 -6.67 -16.91
C ALA A 62 -30.87 -7.09 -18.10
N ARG A 63 -29.71 -6.42 -18.28
CA ARG A 63 -28.78 -6.70 -19.38
C ARG A 63 -27.87 -7.89 -19.10
N HIS A 64 -27.45 -8.08 -17.86
CA HIS A 64 -26.57 -9.18 -17.43
C HIS A 64 -27.15 -9.87 -16.19
N PRO A 65 -28.15 -10.75 -16.36
CA PRO A 65 -28.84 -11.41 -15.25
C PRO A 65 -28.03 -12.55 -14.62
N SER A 66 -26.99 -13.02 -15.30
CA SER A 66 -26.11 -14.09 -14.80
C SER A 66 -25.26 -13.58 -13.62
N PRO A 67 -25.08 -14.38 -12.56
CA PRO A 67 -24.17 -14.04 -11.47
C PRO A 67 -22.77 -13.68 -12.00
N SER A 68 -22.20 -12.60 -11.48
CA SER A 68 -20.84 -12.18 -11.80
C SER A 68 -19.82 -12.95 -10.94
N TRP A 69 -18.58 -13.02 -11.39
CA TRP A 69 -17.48 -13.56 -10.58
C TRP A 69 -17.28 -12.79 -9.26
N THR A 70 -17.68 -11.51 -9.22
CA THR A 70 -17.64 -10.69 -8.00
C THR A 70 -18.64 -11.14 -6.94
N ASP A 71 -19.69 -11.87 -7.34
CA ASP A 71 -20.73 -12.36 -6.43
C ASP A 71 -20.30 -13.66 -5.73
N ALA A 72 -19.19 -14.27 -6.17
CA ALA A 72 -18.69 -15.54 -5.63
C ALA A 72 -18.18 -15.43 -4.18
N CYS A 73 -17.88 -14.23 -3.69
CA CYS A 73 -17.46 -14.01 -2.31
C CYS A 73 -17.93 -12.65 -1.77
N PRO A 74 -18.01 -12.47 -0.44
CA PRO A 74 -18.41 -11.19 0.15
C PRO A 74 -17.51 -10.04 -0.35
N PRO A 75 -18.07 -8.86 -0.67
CA PRO A 75 -17.30 -7.75 -1.24
C PRO A 75 -16.07 -7.35 -0.42
N SER A 76 -16.16 -7.43 0.91
CA SER A 76 -15.04 -7.14 1.82
C SER A 76 -13.87 -8.12 1.67
N VAL A 77 -14.15 -9.40 1.44
CA VAL A 77 -13.14 -10.43 1.18
C VAL A 77 -12.59 -10.28 -0.23
N LEU A 78 -13.45 -9.96 -1.19
CA LEU A 78 -13.05 -9.66 -2.56
C LEU A 78 -12.04 -8.50 -2.61
N SER A 79 -12.28 -7.43 -1.84
CA SER A 79 -11.33 -6.30 -1.74
C SER A 79 -9.95 -6.76 -1.22
N LEU A 80 -9.90 -7.62 -0.21
CA LEU A 80 -8.63 -8.16 0.29
C LEU A 80 -7.94 -9.09 -0.71
N SER A 81 -8.73 -9.89 -1.46
CA SER A 81 -8.22 -10.75 -2.53
C SER A 81 -7.58 -9.92 -3.64
N LEU A 82 -8.27 -8.89 -4.14
CA LEU A 82 -7.76 -7.98 -5.16
C LEU A 82 -6.56 -7.17 -4.66
N TRP A 83 -6.60 -6.69 -3.42
CA TRP A 83 -5.46 -6.02 -2.79
C TRP A 83 -4.23 -6.93 -2.71
N SER A 84 -4.42 -8.21 -2.36
CA SER A 84 -3.33 -9.19 -2.31
C SER A 84 -2.78 -9.49 -3.71
N ALA A 85 -3.64 -9.60 -4.73
CA ALA A 85 -3.23 -9.79 -6.12
C ALA A 85 -2.42 -8.59 -6.63
N PHE A 86 -2.88 -7.38 -6.31
CA PHE A 86 -2.17 -6.15 -6.61
C PHE A 86 -0.82 -6.10 -5.89
N GLY A 87 -0.77 -6.46 -4.61
CA GLY A 87 0.46 -6.57 -3.84
C GLY A 87 1.45 -7.55 -4.47
N ALA A 88 1.00 -8.70 -4.95
CA ALA A 88 1.83 -9.66 -5.67
C ALA A 88 2.44 -9.04 -6.93
N LEU A 89 1.61 -8.39 -7.76
CA LEU A 89 2.06 -7.73 -8.99
C LEU A 89 3.08 -6.62 -8.71
N PHE A 90 2.84 -5.80 -7.68
CA PHE A 90 3.72 -4.68 -7.30
C PHE A 90 5.04 -5.13 -6.66
N CYS A 91 5.10 -6.33 -6.08
CA CYS A 91 6.34 -6.87 -5.54
C CYS A 91 7.30 -7.36 -6.64
N LEU A 92 6.79 -7.74 -7.83
CA LEU A 92 7.63 -8.25 -8.92
C LEU A 92 8.65 -7.22 -9.43
N PRO A 93 8.30 -5.95 -9.71
CA PRO A 93 9.29 -4.92 -10.00
C PRO A 93 10.33 -4.81 -8.88
N GLY A 94 9.92 -4.84 -7.62
CA GLY A 94 10.82 -4.83 -6.47
C GLY A 94 11.88 -5.92 -6.52
N ALA A 95 11.50 -7.15 -6.90
CA ALA A 95 12.44 -8.25 -7.07
C ALA A 95 13.46 -8.03 -8.21
N LEU A 96 13.07 -7.32 -9.27
CA LEU A 96 13.90 -7.15 -10.47
C LEU A 96 14.81 -5.92 -10.39
N ILE A 97 14.27 -4.79 -9.91
CA ILE A 97 14.93 -3.48 -10.04
C ILE A 97 15.53 -2.98 -8.73
N THR A 98 15.18 -3.57 -7.58
CA THR A 98 15.66 -3.03 -6.31
C THR A 98 17.18 -3.14 -6.19
N THR A 99 17.77 -2.03 -5.79
CA THR A 99 19.16 -1.89 -5.36
C THR A 99 19.25 -1.57 -3.87
N VAL A 100 18.10 -1.44 -3.20
CA VAL A 100 17.97 -1.02 -1.81
C VAL A 100 17.92 -2.24 -0.90
N GLN A 101 18.63 -2.17 0.22
CA GLN A 101 18.58 -3.21 1.26
C GLN A 101 17.27 -3.13 2.04
N LEU A 102 16.61 -4.27 2.24
CA LEU A 102 15.40 -4.33 3.04
C LEU A 102 15.75 -4.29 4.53
N PRO A 103 15.11 -3.43 5.34
CA PRO A 103 15.24 -3.47 6.78
C PRO A 103 14.51 -4.71 7.32
N ALA A 104 15.21 -5.53 8.11
CA ALA A 104 14.65 -6.71 8.75
C ALA A 104 15.20 -6.88 10.17
N PHE A 105 14.33 -6.81 11.18
CA PHE A 105 14.64 -7.02 12.59
C PHE A 105 15.91 -6.31 13.10
N GLY A 106 16.08 -5.03 12.75
CA GLY A 106 17.26 -4.24 13.17
C GLY A 106 18.47 -4.34 12.24
N MET A 107 18.42 -5.22 11.23
CA MET A 107 19.49 -5.41 10.25
C MET A 107 19.05 -4.94 8.85
N PHE A 108 20.03 -4.74 7.96
CA PHE A 108 19.78 -4.46 6.55
C PHE A 108 20.16 -5.70 5.74
N LEU A 109 19.18 -6.31 5.09
CA LEU A 109 19.39 -7.51 4.29
C LEU A 109 20.19 -7.18 3.03
N PRO A 110 21.16 -8.03 2.62
CA PRO A 110 21.81 -7.89 1.32
C PRO A 110 20.79 -7.79 0.18
N VAL A 111 21.17 -7.13 -0.91
CA VAL A 111 20.26 -6.90 -2.06
C VAL A 111 19.73 -8.23 -2.62
N ALA A 112 20.56 -9.27 -2.70
CA ALA A 112 20.14 -10.60 -3.14
C ALA A 112 19.03 -11.20 -2.23
N ALA A 113 19.18 -11.09 -0.91
CA ALA A 113 18.18 -11.54 0.05
C ALA A 113 16.90 -10.69 -0.02
N THR A 114 17.03 -9.39 -0.29
CA THR A 114 15.89 -8.47 -0.50
C THR A 114 15.09 -8.85 -1.74
N ARG A 115 15.77 -9.17 -2.86
CA ARG A 115 15.11 -9.64 -4.08
C ARG A 115 14.37 -10.95 -3.86
N LEU A 116 15.02 -11.89 -3.17
CA LEU A 116 14.39 -13.16 -2.80
C LEU A 116 13.15 -12.95 -1.92
N PHE A 117 13.22 -12.04 -0.94
CA PHE A 117 12.08 -11.67 -0.12
C PHE A 117 10.90 -11.18 -0.99
N TYR A 118 11.13 -10.28 -1.95
CA TYR A 118 10.06 -9.80 -2.83
C TYR A 118 9.42 -10.91 -3.66
N VAL A 119 10.21 -11.87 -4.17
CA VAL A 119 9.68 -13.03 -4.91
C VAL A 119 8.82 -13.91 -4.00
N VAL A 120 9.32 -14.25 -2.81
CA VAL A 120 8.60 -15.08 -1.84
C VAL A 120 7.31 -14.38 -1.40
N PHE A 121 7.39 -13.09 -1.09
CA PHE A 121 6.25 -12.29 -0.67
C PHE A 121 5.22 -12.14 -1.80
N ALA A 122 5.65 -12.00 -3.05
CA ALA A 122 4.76 -11.99 -4.22
C ALA A 122 4.02 -13.32 -4.37
N ALA A 123 4.72 -14.46 -4.24
CA ALA A 123 4.12 -15.78 -4.32
C ALA A 123 3.09 -16.02 -3.20
N ILE A 124 3.43 -15.65 -1.96
CA ILE A 124 2.51 -15.71 -0.82
C ILE A 124 1.30 -14.80 -1.07
N SER A 125 1.50 -13.58 -1.57
CA SER A 125 0.41 -12.63 -1.85
C SER A 125 -0.52 -13.15 -2.95
N ALA A 126 0.02 -13.77 -4.01
CA ALA A 126 -0.77 -14.39 -5.07
C ALA A 126 -1.57 -15.58 -4.56
N TRP A 127 -0.95 -16.43 -3.73
CA TRP A 127 -1.66 -17.54 -3.08
C TRP A 127 -2.76 -17.05 -2.12
N CYS A 128 -2.48 -16.00 -1.33
CA CYS A 128 -3.47 -15.35 -0.48
C CYS A 128 -4.62 -14.78 -1.30
N ALA A 129 -4.35 -14.10 -2.43
CA ALA A 129 -5.39 -13.56 -3.30
C ALA A 129 -6.38 -14.64 -3.77
N TRP A 130 -5.84 -15.75 -4.28
CA TRP A 130 -6.63 -16.90 -4.70
C TRP A 130 -7.36 -17.58 -3.54
N GLY A 131 -6.65 -17.80 -2.43
CA GLY A 131 -7.20 -18.45 -1.24
C GLY A 131 -8.32 -17.63 -0.59
N LEU A 132 -8.18 -16.31 -0.49
CA LEU A 132 -9.21 -15.40 0.01
C LEU A 132 -10.44 -15.41 -0.89
N TYR A 133 -10.26 -15.38 -2.21
CA TYR A 133 -11.36 -15.50 -3.17
C TYR A 133 -12.14 -16.81 -2.97
N ARG A 134 -11.43 -17.91 -2.68
CA ARG A 134 -12.03 -19.21 -2.34
C ARG A 134 -12.48 -19.34 -0.88
N LEU A 135 -12.45 -18.25 -0.09
CA LEU A 135 -12.80 -18.24 1.33
C LEU A 135 -12.02 -19.26 2.17
N ASN A 136 -10.76 -19.51 1.81
CA ASN A 136 -9.86 -20.39 2.53
C ASN A 136 -9.37 -19.72 3.82
N ARG A 137 -9.69 -20.33 4.97
CA ARG A 137 -9.31 -19.83 6.30
C ARG A 137 -7.80 -19.81 6.53
N ALA A 138 -7.05 -20.74 5.93
CA ALA A 138 -5.59 -20.74 6.02
C ALA A 138 -5.01 -19.50 5.32
N ALA A 139 -5.51 -19.15 4.13
CA ALA A 139 -5.07 -17.96 3.40
C ALA A 139 -5.32 -16.67 4.17
N TRP A 140 -6.46 -16.59 4.86
CA TRP A 140 -6.78 -15.46 5.73
C TRP A 140 -5.80 -15.32 6.91
N TRP A 141 -5.49 -16.41 7.61
CA TRP A 141 -4.49 -16.36 8.70
C TRP A 141 -3.09 -16.07 8.20
N THR A 142 -2.68 -16.63 7.06
CA THR A 142 -1.39 -16.33 6.43
C THR A 142 -1.28 -14.86 6.08
N LEU A 143 -2.32 -14.25 5.49
CA LEU A 143 -2.33 -12.81 5.19
C LEU A 143 -2.07 -11.99 6.47
N ILE A 144 -2.80 -12.27 7.55
CA ILE A 144 -2.65 -11.53 8.82
C ILE A 144 -1.26 -11.75 9.40
N GLY A 145 -0.82 -13.00 9.49
CA GLY A 145 0.46 -13.37 10.10
C GLY A 145 1.65 -12.77 9.35
N VAL A 146 1.66 -12.87 8.03
CA VAL A 146 2.73 -12.32 7.18
C VAL A 146 2.74 -10.78 7.26
N GLN A 147 1.59 -10.13 7.20
CA GLN A 147 1.52 -8.67 7.28
C GLN A 147 1.93 -8.13 8.66
N ALA A 148 1.52 -8.81 9.73
CA ALA A 148 1.97 -8.50 11.08
C ALA A 148 3.48 -8.68 11.20
N LEU A 149 4.03 -9.81 10.72
CA LEU A 149 5.46 -10.09 10.77
C LEU A 149 6.29 -9.05 10.03
N VAL A 150 5.91 -8.72 8.79
CA VAL A 150 6.61 -7.71 7.97
C VAL A 150 6.58 -6.35 8.66
N TRP A 151 5.42 -5.96 9.18
CA TRP A 151 5.28 -4.67 9.87
C TRP A 151 6.06 -4.61 11.18
N THR A 152 6.01 -5.66 12.01
CA THR A 152 6.79 -5.76 13.24
C THR A 152 8.29 -5.73 12.94
N SER A 153 8.76 -6.49 11.95
CA SER A 153 10.16 -6.48 11.53
C SER A 153 10.63 -5.07 11.13
N TRP A 154 9.79 -4.37 10.37
CA TRP A 154 10.07 -3.00 9.95
C TRP A 154 10.08 -2.03 11.14
N LEU A 155 9.08 -2.10 12.03
CA LEU A 155 8.98 -1.26 13.22
C LEU A 155 10.17 -1.47 14.17
N VAL A 156 10.52 -2.73 14.44
CA VAL A 156 11.70 -3.09 15.24
C VAL A 156 12.95 -2.49 14.62
N THR A 157 13.09 -2.54 13.29
CA THR A 157 14.27 -1.95 12.63
C THR A 157 14.34 -0.44 12.84
N MET A 158 13.22 0.27 12.73
CA MET A 158 13.19 1.71 12.97
C MET A 158 13.45 2.08 14.42
N LEU A 159 13.00 1.25 15.38
CA LEU A 159 13.20 1.49 16.80
C LEU A 159 14.64 1.15 17.26
N VAL A 160 15.23 0.08 16.73
CA VAL A 160 16.55 -0.43 17.14
C VAL A 160 17.68 0.23 16.37
N ALA A 161 17.64 0.21 15.03
CA ALA A 161 18.69 0.82 14.21
C ALA A 161 18.59 2.36 14.21
N GLY A 162 17.42 2.88 14.54
CA GLY A 162 17.12 4.29 14.55
C GLY A 162 16.89 4.87 13.14
N PRO A 163 16.14 5.99 13.04
CA PRO A 163 15.89 6.67 11.77
C PRO A 163 17.18 7.16 11.10
N ASP A 164 18.25 7.37 11.85
CA ASP A 164 19.54 7.83 11.33
C ASP A 164 20.32 6.73 10.61
N ALA A 165 20.19 5.45 11.01
CA ALA A 165 20.77 4.34 10.24
C ALA A 165 20.08 4.19 8.88
N TRP A 166 18.76 4.30 8.86
CA TRP A 166 17.98 4.32 7.61
C TRP A 166 18.36 5.51 6.74
N THR A 167 18.48 6.70 7.33
CA THR A 167 18.87 7.91 6.62
C THR A 167 20.28 7.80 6.04
N ARG A 168 21.25 7.30 6.82
CA ARG A 168 22.61 7.06 6.33
C ARG A 168 22.62 6.09 5.16
N HIS A 169 21.86 4.99 5.27
CA HIS A 169 21.71 4.02 4.18
C HIS A 169 21.03 4.61 2.93
N MET A 170 20.02 5.46 3.09
CA MET A 170 19.39 6.16 1.96
C MET A 170 20.31 7.24 1.38
N SER A 171 21.11 7.90 2.22
CA SER A 171 22.02 8.97 1.81
C SER A 171 23.20 8.49 1.00
N THR A 172 23.65 7.24 1.18
CA THR A 172 24.66 6.64 0.28
C THR A 172 24.12 6.38 -1.12
N VAL A 173 22.80 6.25 -1.25
CA VAL A 173 22.09 6.13 -2.54
C VAL A 173 21.64 7.50 -3.08
N ALA A 174 21.52 8.49 -2.20
CA ALA A 174 21.14 9.86 -2.52
C ALA A 174 22.26 10.56 -3.31
N ARG A 175 21.94 11.06 -4.50
CA ARG A 175 22.92 11.71 -5.40
C ARG A 175 23.05 13.22 -5.16
N THR A 176 22.12 13.84 -4.43
CA THR A 176 22.10 15.28 -4.18
C THR A 176 21.90 15.60 -2.69
N PRO A 177 22.46 16.71 -2.19
CA PRO A 177 22.25 17.13 -0.79
C PRO A 177 20.76 17.38 -0.46
N GLU A 178 19.97 17.78 -1.47
CA GLU A 178 18.51 17.91 -1.36
C GLU A 178 17.82 16.57 -1.08
N SER A 179 18.19 15.52 -1.82
CA SER A 179 17.64 14.17 -1.64
C SER A 179 18.01 13.57 -0.27
N ALA A 180 19.16 13.95 0.29
CA ALA A 180 19.54 13.55 1.64
C ALA A 180 18.63 14.18 2.72
N GLN A 181 18.28 15.47 2.61
CA GLN A 181 17.34 16.12 3.54
C GLN A 181 15.95 15.49 3.48
N ILE A 182 15.44 15.22 2.26
CA ILE A 182 14.15 14.55 2.07
C ILE A 182 14.19 13.15 2.69
N ALA A 183 15.28 12.40 2.52
CA ALA A 183 15.45 11.08 3.11
C ALA A 183 15.40 11.12 4.65
N THR A 184 16.07 12.10 5.30
CA THR A 184 16.03 12.27 6.76
C THR A 184 14.63 12.58 7.26
N MET A 185 13.93 13.51 6.60
CA MET A 185 12.57 13.87 6.97
C MET A 185 11.61 12.69 6.82
N LEU A 186 11.74 11.94 5.71
CA LEU A 186 10.96 10.74 5.48
C LEU A 186 11.26 9.69 6.54
N ALA A 187 12.53 9.37 6.81
CA ALA A 187 12.93 8.37 7.80
C ALA A 187 12.30 8.60 9.17
N ARG A 188 12.31 9.85 9.65
CA ARG A 188 11.75 10.22 10.96
C ARG A 188 10.23 10.07 11.03
N ARG A 189 9.52 10.35 9.93
CA ARG A 189 8.04 10.29 9.87
C ARG A 189 7.51 8.95 9.40
N MET A 190 8.34 8.16 8.72
CA MET A 190 7.99 6.88 8.13
C MET A 190 7.28 5.94 9.12
N PRO A 191 7.71 5.80 10.40
CA PRO A 191 7.07 4.84 11.29
C PRO A 191 5.64 5.18 11.62
N TRP A 192 5.36 6.45 11.84
CA TRP A 192 4.01 6.92 12.09
C TRP A 192 3.14 6.81 10.85
N ILE A 193 3.67 7.18 9.68
CA ILE A 193 2.93 7.10 8.41
C ILE A 193 2.58 5.65 8.08
N LEU A 194 3.55 4.73 8.13
CA LEU A 194 3.30 3.32 7.82
C LEU A 194 2.39 2.67 8.87
N SER A 195 2.54 3.00 10.15
CA SER A 195 1.65 2.51 11.21
C SER A 195 0.21 2.95 10.99
N ALA A 196 0.00 4.22 10.65
CA ALA A 196 -1.32 4.76 10.35
C ALA A 196 -1.97 4.09 9.13
N MET A 197 -1.20 3.50 8.22
CA MET A 197 -1.71 2.75 7.07
C MET A 197 -1.95 1.27 7.40
N VAL A 198 -1.02 0.63 8.12
CA VAL A 198 -1.05 -0.82 8.37
C VAL A 198 -2.03 -1.20 9.47
N VAL A 199 -2.17 -0.40 10.53
CA VAL A 199 -3.07 -0.72 11.65
C VAL A 199 -4.54 -0.80 11.18
N PRO A 200 -5.08 0.19 10.44
CA PRO A 200 -6.44 0.08 9.89
C PRO A 200 -6.60 -1.09 8.92
N TYR A 201 -5.57 -1.36 8.10
CA TYR A 201 -5.58 -2.49 7.18
C TYR A 201 -5.67 -3.84 7.93
N LEU A 202 -4.86 -4.04 8.97
CA LEU A 202 -4.90 -5.25 9.80
C LEU A 202 -6.23 -5.36 10.56
N ALA A 203 -6.73 -4.25 11.11
CA ALA A 203 -8.04 -4.23 11.76
C ALA A 203 -9.16 -4.63 10.80
N PHE A 204 -9.14 -4.10 9.56
CA PHE A 204 -10.07 -4.49 8.50
C PHE A 204 -9.93 -5.98 8.13
N ALA A 205 -8.69 -6.48 7.95
CA ALA A 205 -8.43 -7.88 7.66
C ALA A 205 -8.89 -8.82 8.79
N ILE A 206 -8.73 -8.43 10.06
CA ILE A 206 -9.23 -9.19 11.21
C ILE A 206 -10.76 -9.19 11.21
N TRP A 207 -11.39 -8.04 10.93
CA TRP A 207 -12.84 -7.90 10.88
C TRP A 207 -13.49 -8.76 9.78
N THR A 208 -12.85 -8.91 8.61
CA THR A 208 -13.36 -9.81 7.55
C THR A 208 -13.34 -11.28 7.96
N GLY A 209 -12.61 -11.65 9.02
CA GLY A 209 -12.58 -12.98 9.61
C GLY A 209 -13.94 -13.58 9.92
N ARG A 210 -14.96 -12.74 10.16
CA ARG A 210 -16.36 -13.17 10.35
C ARG A 210 -16.91 -13.98 9.18
N HIS A 211 -16.44 -13.74 7.96
CA HIS A 211 -16.87 -14.45 6.75
C HIS A 211 -16.25 -15.86 6.63
N PHE A 212 -15.23 -16.17 7.44
CA PHE A 212 -14.51 -17.46 7.42
C PHE A 212 -14.96 -18.41 8.54
N ARG A 213 -15.90 -18.01 9.42
CA ARG A 213 -16.31 -18.75 10.62
C ARG A 213 -17.34 -19.87 10.40
N GLY A 214 -17.78 -20.13 9.16
CA GLY A 214 -18.91 -21.04 8.88
C GLY A 214 -18.69 -22.15 7.83
N ARG A 215 -17.48 -22.34 7.29
CA ARG A 215 -17.19 -23.38 6.27
C ARG A 215 -16.14 -24.39 6.73
N SER A 216 -16.40 -25.05 7.86
CA SER A 216 -15.50 -26.06 8.46
C SER A 216 -15.52 -27.42 7.77
N GLN A 217 -16.20 -27.60 6.64
CA GLN A 217 -16.24 -28.87 5.93
C GLN A 217 -16.04 -28.66 4.42
N PRO A 218 -15.02 -29.27 3.81
CA PRO A 218 -15.02 -29.43 2.36
C PRO A 218 -16.18 -30.35 1.96
N PRO A 219 -16.91 -30.07 0.86
CA PRO A 219 -17.66 -31.14 0.21
C PRO A 219 -16.66 -32.22 -0.21
N ALA A 220 -16.99 -33.47 0.11
CA ALA A 220 -16.24 -34.67 -0.28
C ALA A 220 -16.11 -34.77 -1.81
#